data_AF-A0A3P6E3J6-F1
#
_entry.id   AF-A0A3P6E3J6-F1
#
_cell.length_a   1.000
_cell.length_b   1.000
_cell.length_c   1.000
_cell.angle_alpha   90.00
_cell.angle_beta   90.00
_cell.angle_gamma   90.00
#
_symmetry.space_group_name_H-M   'P 1'
#
loop_
_entity.id
_entity.type
_entity.pdbx_description
1 polymer ?
#
loop_
_entity_poly.entity_id
_entity_poly.type
_entity_poly.pdbx_seq_one_letter_code
_entity_poly.pdbx_strand_id
1 'polypeptide(L)'
;MITRESQRLRSVTIMILMVILVWSVTLQTCIARKGRHWRHHHSSSSSSSTLSDSLSSKKPKSHHNSHSHKSKPQLKTPPPKSGSPVLPQPPQVQPPPSPQVQPPPTAPLPLQPLEGSQEFNVLDFGAKGDGMSDDTEAFEAAWASACKVEASTMVIPPDYIFLVGPISFSGPYCQANIVFQLDGMIVAPTDSESWGRGLLWWIEFTKLKGITIQGNGVIDGRGTGWWQQDNPFDYPVDDDFKLIVPLNNTVQERPPMPIRSELNGMPSIKPTALRFYGSIDVTVTGITIQNSPQCHLKFDNCVQVLVHDVTVSSPGDSPNTDGIHLQNTRDVMIHTSTLACGDDCISIQTGCSNVYVHNVNCGPGHGISIGSLGKDSTKACVSNITVRDVVMHNTMTGVRIKTWQGGVGSVKGVLFSNIQLTEVQLPIVIDQFYCDHSKCRNQSSAVAVEGVTYEKIHGTYTVKPVHFACSDSFPCVDVQLSGIELKPVQLQYHMYDPFCWKAFGLLNSPTVPPIDCLQIGKPARNGVHTDHDICV
;
A
#
# COMPACT_ATOMS: atom_id res chain seq x y z
N MET A 1 1.58 69.44 -32.83
CA MET A 1 0.77 68.88 -31.73
C MET A 1 0.63 67.34 -31.76
N ILE A 2 1.22 66.63 -32.73
CA ILE A 2 0.87 65.22 -33.05
C ILE A 2 1.72 64.17 -32.31
N THR A 3 2.94 64.52 -31.85
CA THR A 3 3.90 63.56 -31.27
C THR A 3 3.51 63.00 -29.90
N ARG A 4 2.69 63.72 -29.12
CA ARG A 4 2.37 63.34 -27.72
C ARG A 4 1.22 62.33 -27.59
N GLU A 5 0.36 62.22 -28.60
CA GLU A 5 -0.77 61.27 -28.60
C GLU A 5 -0.33 59.87 -29.05
N SER A 6 0.55 59.76 -30.05
CA SER A 6 1.09 58.49 -30.55
C SER A 6 1.80 57.68 -29.45
N GLN A 7 2.61 58.34 -28.61
CA GLN A 7 3.22 57.70 -27.43
C GLN A 7 2.19 57.28 -26.38
N ARG A 8 1.12 58.07 -26.20
CA ARG A 8 0.06 57.78 -25.22
C ARG A 8 -0.77 56.56 -25.63
N LEU A 9 -1.13 56.46 -26.91
CA LEU A 9 -1.80 55.28 -27.47
C LEU A 9 -0.95 54.02 -27.30
N ARG A 10 0.33 54.04 -27.75
CA ARG A 10 1.22 52.87 -27.63
C ARG A 10 1.38 52.38 -26.18
N SER A 11 1.51 53.29 -25.22
CA SER A 11 1.59 52.95 -23.80
C SER A 11 0.30 52.30 -23.29
N VAL A 12 -0.87 52.81 -23.69
CA VAL A 12 -2.18 52.20 -23.35
C VAL A 12 -2.37 50.83 -24.02
N THR A 13 -1.95 50.63 -25.27
CA THR A 13 -2.02 49.32 -25.94
C THR A 13 -1.15 48.27 -25.23
N ILE A 14 0.05 48.65 -24.79
CA ILE A 14 0.94 47.75 -24.02
C ILE A 14 0.34 47.44 -22.65
N MET A 15 -0.21 48.42 -21.94
CA MET A 15 -0.94 48.19 -20.67
C MET A 15 -2.12 47.21 -20.86
N ILE A 16 -2.92 47.37 -21.91
CA ILE A 16 -4.04 46.47 -22.20
C ILE A 16 -3.56 45.06 -22.53
N LEU A 17 -2.47 44.91 -23.30
CA LEU A 17 -1.85 43.61 -23.57
C LEU A 17 -1.33 42.94 -22.29
N MET A 18 -0.69 43.69 -21.39
CA MET A 18 -0.23 43.17 -20.09
C MET A 18 -1.40 42.76 -19.19
N VAL A 19 -2.49 43.53 -19.17
CA VAL A 19 -3.71 43.17 -18.42
C VAL A 19 -4.36 41.90 -19.00
N ILE A 20 -4.44 41.76 -20.33
CA ILE A 20 -4.98 40.56 -20.99
C ILE A 20 -4.09 39.33 -20.74
N LEU A 21 -2.77 39.50 -20.78
CA LEU A 21 -1.82 38.45 -20.38
C LEU A 21 -2.03 38.03 -18.93
N VAL A 22 -2.06 38.97 -17.97
CA VAL A 22 -2.32 38.67 -16.55
C VAL A 22 -3.67 37.95 -16.35
N TRP A 23 -4.74 38.38 -17.03
CA TRP A 23 -6.04 37.70 -16.99
C TRP A 23 -6.00 36.28 -17.57
N SER A 24 -5.14 36.01 -18.56
CA SER A 24 -5.04 34.69 -19.20
C SER A 24 -4.09 33.73 -18.46
N VAL A 25 -3.17 34.20 -17.61
CA VAL A 25 -2.43 33.30 -16.68
C VAL A 25 -3.26 32.92 -15.45
N THR A 26 -4.28 33.72 -15.08
CA THR A 26 -5.11 33.46 -13.88
C THR A 26 -6.20 32.39 -14.06
N LEU A 27 -6.24 31.65 -15.17
CA LEU A 27 -7.41 30.83 -15.56
C LEU A 27 -7.15 29.32 -15.74
N GLN A 28 -6.27 28.72 -14.92
CA GLN A 28 -6.23 27.25 -14.76
C GLN A 28 -5.92 26.77 -13.34
N THR A 29 -6.67 27.27 -12.35
CA THR A 29 -6.73 26.66 -11.01
C THR A 29 -7.84 25.60 -10.96
N CYS A 30 -7.47 24.34 -10.71
CA CYS A 30 -8.43 23.24 -10.59
C CYS A 30 -9.20 23.28 -9.26
N ILE A 31 -10.31 24.02 -9.23
CA ILE A 31 -11.20 24.08 -8.06
C ILE A 31 -11.99 22.77 -7.92
N ALA A 32 -11.93 22.16 -6.73
CA ALA A 32 -12.64 20.93 -6.40
C ALA A 32 -14.17 21.10 -6.51
N ARG A 33 -14.85 20.14 -7.17
CA ARG A 33 -16.31 20.17 -7.36
C ARG A 33 -17.09 19.78 -6.09
N LYS A 34 -17.21 20.72 -5.16
CA LYS A 34 -18.16 20.64 -4.03
C LYS A 34 -19.60 20.93 -4.51
N GLY A 35 -20.21 19.94 -5.18
CA GLY A 35 -21.48 20.10 -5.88
C GLY A 35 -22.74 19.91 -5.01
N ARG A 36 -23.26 20.97 -4.39
CA ARG A 36 -24.67 21.07 -4.01
C ARG A 36 -25.33 22.21 -4.77
N HIS A 37 -26.43 21.94 -5.48
CA HIS A 37 -27.39 23.00 -5.80
C HIS A 37 -28.83 22.47 -5.83
N TRP A 38 -29.67 23.07 -4.99
CA TRP A 38 -31.11 23.03 -5.17
C TRP A 38 -31.51 23.91 -6.36
N ARG A 39 -32.50 23.48 -7.13
CA ARG A 39 -33.49 24.38 -7.74
C ARG A 39 -34.88 23.77 -7.56
N HIS A 40 -35.79 24.58 -7.05
CA HIS A 40 -37.21 24.22 -7.00
C HIS A 40 -37.82 24.35 -8.40
N HIS A 41 -38.76 23.46 -8.72
CA HIS A 41 -39.97 23.86 -9.42
C HIS A 41 -41.16 23.07 -8.85
N HIS A 42 -42.25 23.77 -8.57
CA HIS A 42 -43.50 23.16 -8.12
C HIS A 42 -44.37 22.78 -9.33
N SER A 43 -44.97 21.60 -9.31
CA SER A 43 -46.44 21.42 -9.23
C SER A 43 -46.79 19.93 -9.10
N SER A 44 -48.08 19.62 -8.95
CA SER A 44 -48.58 18.32 -8.48
C SER A 44 -49.61 17.69 -9.42
N SER A 45 -49.86 16.39 -9.19
CA SER A 45 -51.15 15.67 -9.32
C SER A 45 -51.45 14.77 -10.54
N SER A 46 -52.39 13.85 -10.30
CA SER A 46 -53.23 13.04 -11.22
C SER A 46 -52.60 12.00 -12.17
N SER A 47 -52.41 10.79 -11.63
CA SER A 47 -53.11 9.54 -12.02
C SER A 47 -53.37 9.18 -13.51
N SER A 48 -52.78 8.05 -13.91
CA SER A 48 -53.40 6.99 -14.75
C SER A 48 -52.79 5.63 -14.33
N SER A 49 -53.32 4.39 -14.46
CA SER A 49 -54.50 3.75 -15.09
C SER A 49 -54.63 3.80 -16.61
N THR A 50 -54.63 2.70 -17.37
CA THR A 50 -54.59 1.23 -17.11
C THR A 50 -54.29 0.55 -18.45
N LEU A 51 -53.82 -0.72 -18.48
CA LEU A 51 -54.49 -1.82 -19.20
C LEU A 51 -53.72 -3.16 -19.07
N SER A 52 -54.42 -4.24 -19.41
CA SER A 52 -54.06 -5.64 -19.19
C SER A 52 -53.93 -6.42 -20.52
N ASP A 53 -53.74 -7.74 -20.41
CA ASP A 53 -54.01 -8.76 -21.44
C ASP A 53 -53.00 -8.92 -22.60
N SER A 54 -52.73 -10.13 -23.11
CA SER A 54 -53.08 -11.49 -22.64
C SER A 54 -52.12 -12.57 -23.18
N LEU A 55 -52.20 -13.79 -22.64
CA LEU A 55 -51.45 -14.98 -23.06
C LEU A 55 -52.21 -15.80 -24.14
N SER A 56 -51.51 -16.29 -25.17
CA SER A 56 -51.70 -17.61 -25.85
C SER A 56 -51.10 -17.64 -27.28
N SER A 57 -50.92 -18.77 -27.98
CA SER A 57 -50.39 -20.10 -27.57
C SER A 57 -50.08 -20.99 -28.81
N LYS A 58 -49.32 -22.08 -28.59
CA LYS A 58 -49.23 -23.33 -29.40
C LYS A 58 -48.33 -23.37 -30.66
N LYS A 59 -47.96 -24.61 -31.00
CA LYS A 59 -47.02 -25.08 -32.05
C LYS A 59 -47.77 -25.54 -33.32
N PRO A 60 -47.04 -25.96 -34.37
CA PRO A 60 -47.03 -27.42 -34.65
C PRO A 60 -45.67 -28.04 -35.06
N LYS A 61 -45.50 -29.32 -34.68
CA LYS A 61 -44.99 -30.52 -35.42
C LYS A 61 -43.76 -30.45 -36.36
N SER A 62 -42.97 -31.51 -36.57
CA SER A 62 -42.47 -32.69 -35.80
C SER A 62 -41.61 -33.57 -36.74
N HIS A 63 -40.97 -34.64 -36.21
CA HIS A 63 -40.11 -35.64 -36.91
C HIS A 63 -38.69 -35.15 -37.25
N HIS A 64 -37.62 -35.95 -37.39
CA HIS A 64 -37.27 -37.36 -37.03
C HIS A 64 -35.72 -37.34 -36.74
N ASN A 65 -34.97 -38.36 -36.28
CA ASN A 65 -35.20 -39.80 -36.11
C ASN A 65 -34.40 -40.42 -34.92
N SER A 66 -34.40 -41.76 -34.80
CA SER A 66 -33.61 -42.62 -33.91
C SER A 66 -32.16 -42.86 -34.42
N HIS A 67 -31.18 -43.44 -33.68
CA HIS A 67 -31.21 -44.48 -32.63
C HIS A 67 -30.15 -44.30 -31.51
N SER A 68 -30.30 -45.09 -30.44
CA SER A 68 -29.38 -45.24 -29.31
C SER A 68 -28.89 -46.69 -29.17
N HIS A 69 -27.78 -46.94 -28.45
CA HIS A 69 -27.69 -47.99 -27.42
C HIS A 69 -26.50 -47.76 -26.46
N LYS A 70 -26.58 -48.33 -25.25
CA LYS A 70 -25.52 -48.42 -24.22
C LYS A 70 -25.49 -49.84 -23.64
N SER A 71 -24.30 -50.34 -23.31
CA SER A 71 -24.09 -51.57 -22.54
C SER A 71 -22.85 -51.45 -21.61
N LYS A 72 -22.77 -52.28 -20.56
CA LYS A 72 -21.66 -52.34 -19.58
C LYS A 72 -21.16 -53.81 -19.40
N PRO A 73 -20.02 -54.07 -18.71
CA PRO A 73 -19.19 -55.27 -18.94
C PRO A 73 -19.35 -56.44 -17.93
N GLN A 74 -18.68 -57.58 -18.21
CA GLN A 74 -18.41 -58.67 -17.24
C GLN A 74 -17.09 -59.44 -17.52
N LEU A 75 -16.83 -60.60 -16.88
CA LEU A 75 -15.50 -61.01 -16.37
C LEU A 75 -15.00 -62.45 -16.73
N LYS A 76 -13.66 -62.61 -16.77
CA LYS A 76 -12.80 -63.78 -16.37
C LYS A 76 -12.77 -65.14 -17.16
N THR A 77 -11.63 -65.39 -17.84
CA THR A 77 -10.63 -66.52 -17.73
C THR A 77 -11.02 -67.99 -17.43
N PRO A 78 -10.21 -69.04 -17.78
CA PRO A 78 -9.09 -69.22 -18.77
C PRO A 78 -9.37 -70.51 -19.64
N PRO A 79 -8.48 -71.52 -19.88
CA PRO A 79 -7.04 -71.66 -20.27
C PRO A 79 -6.95 -72.28 -21.72
N PRO A 80 -6.13 -73.32 -22.14
CA PRO A 80 -4.78 -73.82 -21.76
C PRO A 80 -3.76 -74.10 -22.92
N LYS A 81 -2.48 -74.27 -22.52
CA LYS A 81 -1.25 -74.87 -23.14
C LYS A 81 -1.25 -75.68 -24.47
N SER A 82 -0.43 -75.22 -25.44
CA SER A 82 0.76 -75.90 -26.06
C SER A 82 1.46 -74.91 -27.03
N GLY A 83 2.73 -74.98 -27.45
CA GLY A 83 3.94 -75.75 -27.08
C GLY A 83 5.19 -75.09 -27.73
N SER A 84 6.41 -75.28 -27.21
CA SER A 84 7.60 -74.49 -27.58
C SER A 84 8.41 -75.01 -28.79
N PRO A 85 9.08 -74.12 -29.53
CA PRO A 85 10.54 -74.24 -29.75
C PRO A 85 11.36 -73.11 -29.11
N VAL A 86 12.70 -73.22 -29.16
CA VAL A 86 13.68 -72.33 -28.49
C VAL A 86 14.16 -71.21 -29.43
N LEU A 87 14.42 -70.02 -28.87
CA LEU A 87 15.12 -68.89 -29.51
C LEU A 87 16.26 -68.38 -28.60
N PRO A 88 17.26 -67.64 -29.14
CA PRO A 88 18.50 -67.31 -28.42
C PRO A 88 18.34 -66.42 -27.18
N GLN A 89 19.38 -66.41 -26.34
CA GLN A 89 19.49 -65.49 -25.21
C GLN A 89 19.47 -64.02 -25.68
N PRO A 90 18.76 -63.11 -24.98
CA PRO A 90 18.85 -61.69 -25.26
C PRO A 90 20.26 -61.16 -24.92
N PRO A 91 20.77 -60.14 -25.64
CA PRO A 91 22.02 -59.47 -25.27
C PRO A 91 21.97 -58.93 -23.83
N GLN A 92 23.13 -58.89 -23.18
CA GLN A 92 23.25 -58.20 -21.89
C GLN A 92 22.89 -56.72 -22.09
N VAL A 93 21.85 -56.27 -21.40
CA VAL A 93 21.53 -54.84 -21.29
C VAL A 93 22.69 -54.20 -20.51
N GLN A 94 23.53 -53.46 -21.22
CA GLN A 94 24.49 -52.57 -20.57
C GLN A 94 23.72 -51.60 -19.67
N PRO A 95 24.22 -51.26 -18.47
CA PRO A 95 23.63 -50.16 -17.71
C PRO A 95 23.63 -48.91 -18.60
N PRO A 96 22.61 -48.03 -18.49
CA PRO A 96 22.62 -46.79 -19.23
C PRO A 96 23.92 -46.04 -18.93
N PRO A 97 24.52 -45.35 -19.92
CA PRO A 97 25.71 -44.56 -19.66
C PRO A 97 25.41 -43.59 -18.51
N SER A 98 26.28 -43.56 -17.50
CA SER A 98 26.19 -42.61 -16.39
C SER A 98 25.89 -41.23 -16.96
N PRO A 99 24.92 -40.47 -16.43
CA PRO A 99 24.59 -39.16 -16.95
C PRO A 99 25.88 -38.35 -17.10
N GLN A 100 26.21 -37.98 -18.34
CA GLN A 100 27.30 -37.03 -18.54
C GLN A 100 26.84 -35.76 -17.84
N VAL A 101 27.50 -35.45 -16.72
CA VAL A 101 27.36 -34.18 -16.05
C VAL A 101 27.87 -33.14 -17.05
N GLN A 102 26.94 -32.58 -17.82
CA GLN A 102 27.17 -31.31 -18.46
C GLN A 102 27.64 -30.38 -17.36
N PRO A 103 28.74 -29.62 -17.54
CA PRO A 103 29.03 -28.53 -16.61
C PRO A 103 27.76 -27.68 -16.51
N PRO A 104 27.42 -27.15 -15.32
CA PRO A 104 26.21 -26.34 -15.16
C PRO A 104 26.19 -25.28 -16.26
N PRO A 105 25.01 -24.96 -16.85
CA PRO A 105 24.93 -23.91 -17.87
C PRO A 105 25.62 -22.69 -17.29
N THR A 106 26.66 -22.22 -17.98
CA THR A 106 27.60 -21.23 -17.45
C THR A 106 26.79 -20.12 -16.83
N ALA A 107 27.02 -19.83 -15.53
CA ALA A 107 26.26 -18.82 -14.81
C ALA A 107 26.15 -17.58 -15.70
N PRO A 108 24.94 -17.00 -15.87
CA PRO A 108 24.73 -15.91 -16.81
C PRO A 108 25.82 -14.89 -16.56
N LEU A 109 26.63 -14.62 -17.60
CA LEU A 109 27.82 -13.77 -17.48
C LEU A 109 27.40 -12.55 -16.66
N PRO A 110 28.11 -12.23 -15.57
CA PRO A 110 27.72 -11.11 -14.72
C PRO A 110 27.54 -9.91 -15.64
N LEU A 111 26.33 -9.34 -15.64
CA LEU A 111 25.92 -8.33 -16.62
C LEU A 111 27.06 -7.33 -16.74
N GLN A 112 27.72 -7.32 -17.90
CA GLN A 112 28.92 -6.50 -18.07
C GLN A 112 28.48 -5.07 -17.74
N PRO A 113 29.17 -4.38 -16.82
CA PRO A 113 28.83 -2.99 -16.49
C PRO A 113 28.69 -2.23 -17.80
N LEU A 114 27.53 -1.59 -17.99
CA LEU A 114 27.15 -1.04 -19.28
C LEU A 114 28.25 -0.06 -19.69
N GLU A 115 29.06 -0.36 -20.71
CA GLU A 115 30.22 0.46 -21.06
C GLU A 115 29.73 1.85 -21.51
N GLY A 116 29.73 2.80 -20.57
CA GLY A 116 29.11 4.12 -20.75
C GLY A 116 28.12 4.56 -19.66
N SER A 117 27.86 3.81 -18.59
CA SER A 117 27.07 4.31 -17.43
C SER A 117 27.79 5.50 -16.78
N GLN A 118 27.43 6.71 -17.17
CA GLN A 118 28.15 7.91 -16.74
C GLN A 118 27.85 8.24 -15.28
N GLU A 119 28.90 8.30 -14.46
CA GLU A 119 28.82 8.64 -13.04
C GLU A 119 28.84 10.17 -12.81
N PHE A 120 28.07 10.59 -11.81
CA PHE A 120 27.93 11.97 -11.37
C PHE A 120 27.98 12.01 -9.83
N ASN A 121 29.18 12.13 -9.27
CA ASN A 121 29.41 12.17 -7.82
C ASN A 121 29.09 13.55 -7.26
N VAL A 122 28.28 13.63 -6.20
CA VAL A 122 27.87 14.92 -5.59
C VAL A 122 29.05 15.79 -5.12
N LEU A 123 30.20 15.20 -4.80
CA LEU A 123 31.43 15.92 -4.46
C LEU A 123 31.98 16.73 -5.64
N ASP A 124 31.88 16.24 -6.87
CA ASP A 124 32.31 16.96 -8.09
C ASP A 124 31.42 18.18 -8.38
N PHE A 125 30.20 18.18 -7.85
CA PHE A 125 29.26 19.30 -7.89
C PHE A 125 29.38 20.23 -6.67
N GLY A 126 30.38 20.00 -5.82
CA GLY A 126 30.76 20.90 -4.73
C GLY A 126 30.21 20.55 -3.36
N ALA A 127 29.58 19.39 -3.17
CA ALA A 127 29.15 18.93 -1.86
C ALA A 127 30.33 18.81 -0.86
N LYS A 128 30.05 18.95 0.44
CA LYS A 128 31.01 18.88 1.54
C LYS A 128 30.93 17.53 2.25
N GLY A 129 29.73 17.01 2.48
CA GLY A 129 29.52 15.75 3.17
C GLY A 129 30.02 15.75 4.62
N ASP A 130 29.99 16.92 5.28
CA ASP A 130 30.47 17.15 6.65
C ASP A 130 29.34 17.11 7.73
N GLY A 131 28.10 16.88 7.31
CA GLY A 131 26.90 16.87 8.15
C GLY A 131 26.43 18.23 8.65
N MET A 132 27.02 19.33 8.17
CA MET A 132 26.83 20.69 8.69
C MET A 132 26.62 21.76 7.61
N SER A 133 27.27 21.61 6.45
CA SER A 133 27.13 22.45 5.28
C SER A 133 25.91 22.01 4.46
N ASP A 134 25.11 22.95 3.98
CA ASP A 134 24.00 22.63 3.07
C ASP A 134 24.52 22.18 1.70
N ASP A 135 24.30 20.91 1.38
CA ASP A 135 24.74 20.25 0.15
C ASP A 135 23.63 20.19 -0.92
N THR A 136 22.47 20.82 -0.70
CA THR A 136 21.29 20.73 -1.58
C THR A 136 21.58 21.18 -3.01
N GLU A 137 22.25 22.33 -3.21
CA GLU A 137 22.60 22.84 -4.54
C GLU A 137 23.50 21.86 -5.33
N ALA A 138 24.39 21.15 -4.64
CA ALA A 138 25.27 20.14 -5.26
C ALA A 138 24.49 18.89 -5.67
N PHE A 139 23.51 18.45 -4.87
CA PHE A 139 22.59 17.36 -5.24
C PHE A 139 21.70 17.76 -6.43
N GLU A 140 21.18 18.99 -6.47
CA GLU A 140 20.43 19.50 -7.63
C GLU A 140 21.29 19.54 -8.90
N ALA A 141 22.53 20.03 -8.81
CA ALA A 141 23.44 20.14 -9.96
C ALA A 141 23.93 18.77 -10.48
N ALA A 142 24.19 17.82 -9.58
CA ALA A 142 24.50 16.43 -9.92
C ALA A 142 23.31 15.75 -10.61
N TRP A 143 22.11 15.84 -10.04
CA TRP A 143 20.89 15.31 -10.64
C TRP A 143 20.60 15.95 -12.00
N ALA A 144 20.70 17.28 -12.11
CA ALA A 144 20.49 17.99 -13.36
C ALA A 144 21.51 17.58 -14.45
N SER A 145 22.61 16.93 -14.09
CA SER A 145 23.60 16.37 -15.02
C SER A 145 23.28 14.92 -15.38
N ALA A 146 23.04 14.05 -14.38
CA ALA A 146 22.62 12.66 -14.57
C ALA A 146 21.32 12.54 -15.40
N CYS A 147 20.32 13.36 -15.09
CA CYS A 147 19.04 13.47 -15.81
C CYS A 147 19.17 13.57 -17.34
N LYS A 148 20.28 14.09 -17.87
CA LYS A 148 20.51 14.26 -19.31
C LYS A 148 21.00 12.98 -20.02
N VAL A 149 21.40 11.94 -19.28
CA VAL A 149 22.11 10.76 -19.79
C VAL A 149 21.37 9.48 -19.37
N GLU A 150 21.04 8.62 -20.34
CA GLU A 150 20.36 7.34 -20.12
C GLU A 150 21.28 6.36 -19.38
N ALA A 151 20.74 5.60 -18.42
CA ALA A 151 21.51 4.67 -17.58
C ALA A 151 22.73 5.30 -16.87
N SER A 152 22.61 6.59 -16.50
CA SER A 152 23.59 7.29 -15.66
C SER A 152 23.45 6.94 -14.18
N THR A 153 24.52 7.18 -13.42
CA THR A 153 24.55 6.93 -11.96
C THR A 153 24.87 8.23 -11.23
N MET A 154 23.95 8.73 -10.42
CA MET A 154 24.24 9.77 -9.42
C MET A 154 24.82 9.10 -8.18
N VAL A 155 26.02 9.50 -7.75
CA VAL A 155 26.78 8.83 -6.67
C VAL A 155 26.83 9.70 -5.41
N ILE A 156 26.38 9.13 -4.30
CA ILE A 156 26.43 9.69 -2.95
C ILE A 156 27.40 8.79 -2.15
N PRO A 157 28.69 9.13 -2.11
CA PRO A 157 29.76 8.20 -1.70
C PRO A 157 29.75 7.86 -0.21
N PRO A 158 30.31 6.69 0.18
CA PRO A 158 30.43 6.28 1.58
C PRO A 158 31.40 7.19 2.36
N ASP A 159 31.41 7.04 3.69
CA ASP A 159 32.20 7.83 4.65
C ASP A 159 31.83 9.34 4.76
N TYR A 160 30.88 9.83 3.96
CA TYR A 160 30.35 11.21 4.01
C TYR A 160 28.92 11.29 4.58
N ILE A 161 28.60 12.46 5.16
CA ILE A 161 27.28 12.80 5.70
C ILE A 161 26.78 14.09 5.05
N PHE A 162 25.79 14.02 4.17
CA PHE A 162 25.29 15.16 3.40
C PHE A 162 24.05 15.76 4.09
N LEU A 163 24.12 17.03 4.50
CA LEU A 163 22.95 17.77 4.99
C LEU A 163 22.21 18.32 3.77
N VAL A 164 21.01 17.79 3.51
CA VAL A 164 20.23 18.10 2.30
C VAL A 164 18.82 18.53 2.70
N GLY A 165 18.39 19.70 2.24
CA GLY A 165 17.05 20.24 2.46
C GLY A 165 15.96 19.58 1.61
N PRO A 166 14.74 20.15 1.58
CA PRO A 166 13.64 19.61 0.78
C PRO A 166 13.92 19.73 -0.72
N ILE A 167 13.98 18.59 -1.42
CA ILE A 167 14.44 18.46 -2.80
C ILE A 167 13.47 17.60 -3.64
N SER A 168 13.32 17.90 -4.93
CA SER A 168 12.47 17.14 -5.86
C SER A 168 13.19 16.86 -7.18
N PHE A 169 13.62 15.62 -7.33
CA PHE A 169 14.27 15.05 -8.51
C PHE A 169 13.22 14.79 -9.61
N SER A 170 13.04 15.82 -10.45
CA SER A 170 11.96 15.89 -11.44
C SER A 170 12.32 15.24 -12.78
N GLY A 171 11.62 14.15 -13.11
CA GLY A 171 11.81 13.29 -14.28
C GLY A 171 11.14 13.61 -15.63
N PRO A 172 10.20 14.57 -15.83
CA PRO A 172 9.48 14.73 -17.11
C PRO A 172 10.33 14.96 -18.36
N TYR A 173 11.59 15.33 -18.19
CA TYR A 173 12.57 15.58 -19.25
C TYR A 173 13.87 14.80 -19.06
N CYS A 174 13.92 13.88 -18.09
CA CYS A 174 15.09 13.05 -17.87
C CYS A 174 15.09 11.82 -18.78
N GLN A 175 16.28 11.30 -19.05
CA GLN A 175 16.44 9.98 -19.66
C GLN A 175 16.02 8.87 -18.68
N ALA A 176 15.82 7.67 -19.22
CA ALA A 176 15.40 6.51 -18.45
C ALA A 176 16.57 5.83 -17.71
N ASN A 177 16.22 4.89 -16.83
CA ASN A 177 17.12 3.90 -16.24
C ASN A 177 18.19 4.49 -15.30
N ILE A 178 17.98 5.71 -14.78
CA ILE A 178 18.92 6.41 -13.89
C ILE A 178 19.05 5.64 -12.57
N VAL A 179 20.28 5.49 -12.10
CA VAL A 179 20.62 4.92 -10.79
C VAL A 179 20.99 6.05 -9.82
N PHE A 180 20.45 5.98 -8.61
CA PHE A 180 20.86 6.79 -7.46
C PHE A 180 21.59 5.87 -6.49
N GLN A 181 22.91 5.92 -6.52
CA GLN A 181 23.82 5.10 -5.71
C GLN A 181 24.06 5.80 -4.37
N LEU A 182 23.41 5.32 -3.32
CA LEU A 182 23.48 5.84 -1.96
C LEU A 182 24.26 4.88 -1.06
N ASP A 183 25.54 5.19 -0.83
CA ASP A 183 26.42 4.47 0.11
C ASP A 183 26.86 5.36 1.29
N GLY A 184 26.73 6.68 1.16
CA GLY A 184 26.87 7.65 2.24
C GLY A 184 25.62 7.80 3.12
N MET A 185 25.62 8.81 4.00
CA MET A 185 24.46 9.21 4.78
C MET A 185 23.89 10.54 4.28
N ILE A 186 22.57 10.65 4.19
CA ILE A 186 21.85 11.91 3.95
C ILE A 186 21.07 12.25 5.23
N VAL A 187 21.19 13.48 5.73
CA VAL A 187 20.56 13.94 6.97
C VAL A 187 19.66 15.15 6.77
N ALA A 188 18.52 15.18 7.46
CA ALA A 188 17.55 16.26 7.36
C ALA A 188 17.92 17.52 8.19
N PRO A 189 17.55 18.74 7.74
CA PRO A 189 17.63 19.96 8.55
C PRO A 189 16.67 19.92 9.75
N THR A 190 17.16 20.39 10.90
CA THR A 190 16.44 20.39 12.19
C THR A 190 15.98 21.77 12.66
N ASP A 191 16.27 22.81 11.90
CA ASP A 191 15.63 24.12 12.03
C ASP A 191 14.30 24.14 11.27
N SER A 192 13.42 25.11 11.59
CA SER A 192 12.14 25.29 10.92
C SER A 192 12.24 26.00 9.56
N GLU A 193 13.33 26.73 9.32
CA GLU A 193 13.44 27.70 8.22
C GLU A 193 13.67 27.00 6.87
N SER A 194 14.51 25.96 6.84
CA SER A 194 14.72 25.07 5.68
C SER A 194 13.43 24.42 5.15
N TRP A 195 12.37 24.34 5.95
CA TRP A 195 11.08 23.74 5.55
C TRP A 195 10.01 24.76 5.16
N GLY A 196 10.29 26.06 5.33
CA GLY A 196 9.41 27.17 4.93
C GLY A 196 8.01 27.11 5.57
N ARG A 197 7.01 26.61 4.82
CA ARG A 197 5.62 26.44 5.29
C ARG A 197 5.23 24.98 5.54
N GLY A 198 6.20 24.07 5.46
CA GLY A 198 5.97 22.62 5.45
C GLY A 198 5.70 22.09 4.04
N LEU A 199 6.18 20.88 3.77
CA LEU A 199 6.07 20.15 2.51
C LEU A 199 5.67 18.70 2.81
N LEU A 200 5.04 18.03 1.84
CA LEU A 200 4.58 16.64 2.01
C LEU A 200 5.71 15.61 1.81
N TRP A 201 6.90 16.06 1.44
CA TRP A 201 8.10 15.25 1.21
C TRP A 201 9.34 16.01 1.67
N TRP A 202 10.39 15.26 1.98
CA TRP A 202 11.75 15.74 2.11
C TRP A 202 12.50 15.49 0.80
N ILE A 203 12.70 14.22 0.42
CA ILE A 203 13.29 13.82 -0.84
C ILE A 203 12.19 13.25 -1.74
N GLU A 204 11.96 13.85 -2.92
CA GLU A 204 10.98 13.36 -3.90
C GLU A 204 11.61 12.97 -5.24
N PHE A 205 11.17 11.84 -5.81
CA PHE A 205 11.48 11.38 -7.16
C PHE A 205 10.18 11.35 -8.01
N THR A 206 10.00 12.34 -8.88
CA THR A 206 8.69 12.64 -9.50
C THR A 206 8.69 12.46 -11.02
N LYS A 207 7.77 11.63 -11.53
CA LYS A 207 7.51 11.35 -12.97
C LYS A 207 8.73 10.79 -13.72
N LEU A 208 9.41 9.83 -13.10
CA LEU A 208 10.56 9.13 -13.68
C LEU A 208 10.17 7.81 -14.35
N LYS A 209 11.12 7.26 -15.13
CA LYS A 209 11.01 5.95 -15.78
C LYS A 209 12.29 5.12 -15.55
N GLY A 210 12.19 3.96 -14.92
CA GLY A 210 13.34 3.07 -14.66
C GLY A 210 14.26 3.57 -13.52
N ILE A 211 13.76 4.38 -12.59
CA ILE A 211 14.58 4.93 -11.50
C ILE A 211 14.89 3.85 -10.46
N THR A 212 16.18 3.62 -10.22
CA THR A 212 16.69 2.68 -9.22
C THR A 212 17.41 3.42 -8.11
N ILE A 213 16.94 3.29 -6.87
CA ILE A 213 17.69 3.71 -5.68
C ILE A 213 18.34 2.46 -5.07
N GLN A 214 19.66 2.46 -4.92
CA GLN A 214 20.41 1.31 -4.43
C GLN A 214 21.65 1.74 -3.63
N GLY A 215 22.28 0.79 -2.95
CA GLY A 215 23.49 0.99 -2.16
C GLY A 215 23.32 0.43 -0.75
N ASN A 216 24.19 0.83 0.17
CA ASN A 216 24.13 0.44 1.59
C ASN A 216 23.98 1.62 2.57
N GLY A 217 23.77 2.83 2.04
CA GLY A 217 23.72 4.08 2.78
C GLY A 217 22.41 4.33 3.53
N VAL A 218 22.33 5.50 4.16
CA VAL A 218 21.30 5.85 5.15
C VAL A 218 20.62 7.18 4.83
N ILE A 219 19.29 7.21 4.90
CA ILE A 219 18.46 8.43 4.89
C ILE A 219 17.94 8.66 6.31
N ASP A 220 18.45 9.66 7.03
CA ASP A 220 18.02 10.01 8.40
C ASP A 220 17.15 11.27 8.42
N GLY A 221 15.85 11.09 8.63
CA GLY A 221 14.86 12.15 8.67
C GLY A 221 14.85 12.99 9.95
N ARG A 222 15.64 12.62 10.97
CA ARG A 222 15.82 13.32 12.27
C ARG A 222 14.49 13.75 12.92
N GLY A 223 13.48 12.89 12.80
CA GLY A 223 12.05 13.12 13.07
C GLY A 223 11.68 13.57 14.49
N THR A 224 12.57 13.41 15.47
CA THR A 224 12.35 13.76 16.88
C THR A 224 11.85 15.19 17.10
N GLY A 225 12.29 16.16 16.30
CA GLY A 225 11.81 17.56 16.38
C GLY A 225 10.37 17.78 15.89
N TRP A 226 9.87 16.87 15.07
CA TRP A 226 8.49 16.87 14.56
C TRP A 226 7.55 16.13 15.52
N TRP A 227 7.99 14.98 16.06
CA TRP A 227 7.20 14.17 17.01
C TRP A 227 6.95 14.88 18.35
N GLN A 228 7.81 15.84 18.73
CA GLN A 228 7.66 16.63 19.96
C GLN A 228 6.48 17.61 19.95
N GLN A 229 5.94 17.97 18.78
CA GLN A 229 4.78 18.85 18.68
C GLN A 229 3.45 18.12 18.80
N ASP A 230 3.46 16.79 18.76
CA ASP A 230 2.25 16.00 18.75
C ASP A 230 1.61 15.91 20.14
N ASN A 231 0.86 16.96 20.43
CA ASN A 231 0.03 17.10 21.61
C ASN A 231 -0.88 15.87 21.75
N PRO A 232 -0.93 15.18 22.92
CA PRO A 232 -1.73 13.96 23.08
C PRO A 232 -3.24 14.10 22.80
N PHE A 233 -3.74 15.34 22.71
CA PHE A 233 -5.12 15.68 22.37
C PHE A 233 -5.37 15.95 20.88
N ASP A 234 -4.32 16.23 20.10
CA ASP A 234 -4.40 16.31 18.64
C ASP A 234 -4.27 14.91 18.00
N TYR A 235 -3.92 13.88 18.79
CA TYR A 235 -4.12 12.50 18.35
C TYR A 235 -5.60 12.14 18.30
N PRO A 236 -6.12 11.75 17.12
CA PRO A 236 -7.34 10.97 17.10
C PRO A 236 -7.12 9.66 17.87
N VAL A 237 -7.99 9.38 18.84
CA VAL A 237 -8.04 8.07 19.49
C VAL A 237 -8.67 7.10 18.49
N ASP A 238 -7.82 6.41 17.72
CA ASP A 238 -8.19 5.22 16.94
C ASP A 238 -9.00 4.28 17.85
N ASP A 239 -10.16 3.80 17.37
CA ASP A 239 -11.05 2.97 18.18
C ASP A 239 -10.39 1.61 18.53
N ASP A 240 -9.36 1.18 17.79
CA ASP A 240 -8.47 0.07 18.18
C ASP A 240 -7.80 0.31 19.55
N PHE A 241 -7.39 1.55 19.89
CA PHE A 241 -6.82 1.87 21.22
C PHE A 241 -7.83 1.70 22.36
N LYS A 242 -9.15 1.75 22.08
CA LYS A 242 -10.19 1.50 23.10
C LYS A 242 -10.30 0.01 23.46
N LEU A 243 -9.72 -0.88 22.65
CA LEU A 243 -9.59 -2.31 22.95
C LEU A 243 -8.33 -2.62 23.78
N ILE A 244 -7.33 -1.74 23.76
CA ILE A 244 -6.00 -1.97 24.36
C ILE A 244 -6.00 -1.40 25.80
N VAL A 245 -6.70 -2.08 26.71
CA VAL A 245 -6.88 -1.64 28.10
C VAL A 245 -5.84 -2.30 29.03
N PRO A 246 -4.96 -1.55 29.74
CA PRO A 246 -3.99 -2.14 30.66
C PRO A 246 -4.64 -2.81 31.89
N LEU A 247 -4.04 -3.92 32.36
CA LEU A 247 -4.57 -4.76 33.45
C LEU A 247 -4.85 -4.03 34.78
N ASN A 248 -4.18 -2.90 35.03
CA ASN A 248 -4.32 -2.13 36.26
C ASN A 248 -5.50 -1.14 36.24
N ASN A 249 -6.31 -1.11 35.17
CA ASN A 249 -7.33 -0.07 34.87
C ASN A 249 -6.80 1.37 34.80
N THR A 250 -5.49 1.58 34.96
CA THR A 250 -4.80 2.80 34.52
C THR A 250 -4.88 2.84 33.00
N VAL A 251 -5.77 3.66 32.45
CA VAL A 251 -5.60 4.15 31.07
C VAL A 251 -4.18 4.69 30.99
N GLN A 252 -3.41 4.21 30.01
CA GLN A 252 -2.05 4.68 29.81
C GLN A 252 -2.13 6.08 29.20
N GLU A 253 -2.23 7.09 30.06
CA GLU A 253 -1.86 8.45 29.70
C GLU A 253 -0.45 8.36 29.09
N ARG A 254 -0.35 8.60 27.78
CA ARG A 254 0.94 8.67 27.09
C ARG A 254 1.76 9.70 27.88
N PRO A 255 2.93 9.33 28.44
CA PRO A 255 3.64 10.20 29.38
C PRO A 255 3.85 11.56 28.70
N PRO A 256 3.44 12.67 29.32
CA PRO A 256 3.41 13.96 28.63
C PRO A 256 4.82 14.30 28.17
N MET A 257 5.02 14.36 26.86
CA MET A 257 6.28 14.74 26.24
C MET A 257 6.70 16.09 26.85
N PRO A 258 7.93 16.19 27.41
CA PRO A 258 8.27 17.29 28.29
C PRO A 258 8.25 18.60 27.52
N ILE A 259 7.30 19.47 27.87
CA ILE A 259 7.09 20.78 27.21
C ILE A 259 8.33 21.66 27.45
N ARG A 260 9.30 21.57 26.54
CA ARG A 260 10.34 22.57 26.37
C ARG A 260 9.79 23.69 25.52
N SER A 261 9.36 24.76 26.19
CA SER A 261 9.10 26.05 25.57
C SER A 261 10.39 26.62 24.94
N GLU A 262 10.22 27.54 24.01
CA GLU A 262 11.27 28.41 23.43
C GLU A 262 12.29 27.75 22.50
N LEU A 263 11.81 27.31 21.33
CA LEU A 263 12.51 27.40 20.04
C LEU A 263 11.48 27.42 18.89
N ASN A 264 11.87 27.89 17.70
CA ASN A 264 10.98 27.90 16.54
C ASN A 264 10.60 26.46 16.15
N GLY A 265 9.32 26.12 16.29
CA GLY A 265 8.83 24.78 15.96
C GLY A 265 8.87 24.51 14.46
N MET A 266 9.19 23.26 14.10
CA MET A 266 8.97 22.70 12.75
C MET A 266 7.53 22.99 12.24
N PRO A 267 7.29 23.08 10.93
CA PRO A 267 5.94 23.22 10.39
C PRO A 267 4.99 22.08 10.81
N SER A 268 3.69 22.36 10.88
CA SER A 268 2.67 21.35 11.21
C SER A 268 2.42 20.32 10.10
N ILE A 269 2.91 20.57 8.88
CA ILE A 269 2.90 19.59 7.79
C ILE A 269 4.21 18.81 7.85
N LYS A 270 4.15 17.59 8.41
CA LYS A 270 5.30 16.67 8.46
C LYS A 270 5.58 16.07 7.07
N PRO A 271 6.83 16.05 6.61
CA PRO A 271 7.22 15.44 5.35
C PRO A 271 7.34 13.91 5.45
N THR A 272 7.01 13.21 4.37
CA THR A 272 7.54 11.86 4.10
C THR A 272 9.05 11.96 3.83
N ALA A 273 9.89 11.07 4.38
CA ALA A 273 11.34 11.12 4.13
C ALA A 273 11.70 10.89 2.63
N LEU A 274 11.27 9.76 2.05
CA LEU A 274 11.48 9.43 0.64
C LEU A 274 10.14 9.20 -0.07
N ARG A 275 9.83 10.02 -1.09
CA ARG A 275 8.58 9.94 -1.86
C ARG A 275 8.82 9.69 -3.35
N PHE A 276 8.04 8.81 -3.95
CA PHE A 276 7.87 8.67 -5.39
C PHE A 276 6.48 9.18 -5.80
N TYR A 277 6.42 9.98 -6.86
CA TYR A 277 5.16 10.49 -7.40
C TYR A 277 5.06 10.32 -8.92
N GLY A 278 4.07 9.57 -9.40
CA GLY A 278 3.79 9.45 -10.84
C GLY A 278 4.88 8.75 -11.66
N SER A 279 5.80 8.02 -11.01
CA SER A 279 6.92 7.33 -11.64
C SER A 279 6.55 5.89 -12.04
N ILE A 280 7.17 5.38 -13.10
CA ILE A 280 6.94 4.04 -13.64
C ILE A 280 8.25 3.26 -13.62
N ASP A 281 8.20 1.98 -13.27
CA ASP A 281 9.39 1.10 -13.22
C ASP A 281 10.40 1.66 -12.19
N VAL A 282 10.09 1.44 -10.92
CA VAL A 282 10.81 2.00 -9.77
C VAL A 282 11.36 0.88 -8.90
N THR A 283 12.68 0.88 -8.68
CA THR A 283 13.34 -0.05 -7.74
C THR A 283 13.93 0.70 -6.56
N VAL A 284 13.73 0.20 -5.34
CA VAL A 284 14.40 0.69 -4.11
C VAL A 284 14.98 -0.49 -3.35
N THR A 285 16.30 -0.50 -3.14
CA THR A 285 17.00 -1.66 -2.55
C THR A 285 18.20 -1.31 -1.67
N GLY A 286 18.48 -2.16 -0.68
CA GLY A 286 19.69 -2.15 0.18
C GLY A 286 19.83 -1.00 1.20
N ILE A 287 19.21 0.15 0.92
CA ILE A 287 19.31 1.36 1.76
C ILE A 287 18.57 1.21 3.10
N THR A 288 19.00 2.00 4.08
CA THR A 288 18.27 2.22 5.34
C THR A 288 17.57 3.58 5.34
N ILE A 289 16.32 3.63 5.78
CA ILE A 289 15.57 4.88 6.00
C ILE A 289 15.16 4.94 7.47
N GLN A 290 15.61 5.95 8.20
CA GLN A 290 15.44 6.04 9.66
C GLN A 290 14.94 7.40 10.14
N ASN A 291 14.34 7.40 11.33
CA ASN A 291 13.81 8.59 12.03
C ASN A 291 12.94 9.49 11.14
N SER A 292 12.02 8.95 10.34
CA SER A 292 11.24 9.79 9.43
C SER A 292 10.25 10.71 10.18
N PRO A 293 10.08 11.99 9.78
CA PRO A 293 9.06 12.87 10.35
C PRO A 293 7.63 12.36 10.15
N GLN A 294 7.38 11.62 9.07
CA GLN A 294 6.13 10.93 8.76
C GLN A 294 6.48 9.58 8.10
N CYS A 295 5.77 9.14 7.05
CA CYS A 295 6.08 7.92 6.30
C CYS A 295 7.56 7.88 5.87
N HIS A 296 8.23 6.74 5.99
CA HIS A 296 9.62 6.57 5.58
C HIS A 296 9.74 6.52 4.05
N LEU A 297 9.01 5.60 3.42
CA LEU A 297 8.96 5.42 1.97
C LEU A 297 7.51 5.50 1.47
N LYS A 298 7.20 6.43 0.56
CA LYS A 298 5.85 6.57 -0.03
C LYS A 298 5.87 6.44 -1.55
N PHE A 299 4.94 5.67 -2.09
CA PHE A 299 4.65 5.62 -3.53
C PHE A 299 3.24 6.16 -3.79
N ASP A 300 3.14 7.16 -4.66
CA ASP A 300 1.87 7.81 -5.01
C ASP A 300 1.71 7.88 -6.53
N ASN A 301 0.64 7.28 -7.06
CA ASN A 301 0.35 7.20 -8.50
C ASN A 301 1.46 6.52 -9.32
N CYS A 302 2.17 5.55 -8.75
CA CYS A 302 3.27 4.82 -9.42
C CYS A 302 2.79 3.49 -10.05
N VAL A 303 3.57 2.93 -10.98
CA VAL A 303 3.25 1.66 -11.67
C VAL A 303 4.52 0.84 -11.88
N GLN A 304 4.48 -0.48 -11.60
CA GLN A 304 5.69 -1.33 -11.54
C GLN A 304 6.66 -0.82 -10.48
N VAL A 305 6.40 -1.19 -9.22
CA VAL A 305 7.23 -0.81 -8.07
C VAL A 305 7.82 -2.06 -7.44
N LEU A 306 9.14 -2.08 -7.28
CA LEU A 306 9.89 -3.13 -6.62
C LEU A 306 10.65 -2.56 -5.41
N VAL A 307 10.46 -3.15 -4.24
CA VAL A 307 11.20 -2.79 -3.02
C VAL A 307 11.76 -4.06 -2.39
N HIS A 308 13.08 -4.14 -2.22
CA HIS A 308 13.68 -5.30 -1.54
C HIS A 308 14.95 -5.02 -0.76
N ASP A 309 15.21 -5.84 0.26
CA ASP A 309 16.39 -5.71 1.14
C ASP A 309 16.52 -4.31 1.80
N VAL A 310 15.40 -3.58 1.93
CA VAL A 310 15.33 -2.25 2.57
C VAL A 310 15.11 -2.39 4.06
N THR A 311 15.81 -1.54 4.83
CA THR A 311 15.59 -1.41 6.29
C THR A 311 14.89 -0.11 6.63
N VAL A 312 13.81 -0.18 7.41
CA VAL A 312 13.17 0.98 8.05
C VAL A 312 13.36 0.90 9.56
N SER A 313 13.77 2.01 10.18
CA SER A 313 14.04 2.08 11.62
C SER A 313 13.60 3.42 12.25
N SER A 314 12.55 3.39 13.06
CA SER A 314 12.17 4.46 13.98
C SER A 314 11.63 3.87 15.30
N PRO A 315 11.55 4.66 16.40
CA PRO A 315 10.95 4.22 17.65
C PRO A 315 9.52 3.68 17.48
N GLY A 316 9.14 2.66 18.25
CA GLY A 316 7.82 2.03 18.19
C GLY A 316 6.65 2.93 18.64
N ASP A 317 6.95 4.12 19.14
CA ASP A 317 6.03 5.19 19.56
C ASP A 317 6.15 6.47 18.69
N SER A 318 7.01 6.48 17.67
CA SER A 318 7.16 7.61 16.75
C SER A 318 5.95 7.71 15.79
N PRO A 319 5.11 8.75 15.88
CA PRO A 319 3.74 8.64 15.36
C PRO A 319 3.63 8.95 13.86
N ASN A 320 2.75 8.21 13.18
CA ASN A 320 2.48 8.34 11.74
C ASN A 320 3.73 8.11 10.87
N THR A 321 4.61 7.23 11.32
CA THR A 321 5.88 6.90 10.69
C THR A 321 5.82 5.66 9.80
N ASP A 322 4.76 5.50 9.00
CA ASP A 322 4.52 4.35 8.10
C ASP A 322 5.82 3.86 7.43
N GLY A 323 6.06 2.55 7.39
CA GLY A 323 7.26 2.01 6.77
C GLY A 323 7.24 2.18 5.25
N ILE A 324 6.30 1.50 4.58
CA ILE A 324 6.06 1.63 3.14
C ILE A 324 4.58 1.99 2.91
N HIS A 325 4.33 3.21 2.45
CA HIS A 325 3.00 3.76 2.22
C HIS A 325 2.66 3.75 0.72
N LEU A 326 1.69 2.92 0.31
CA LEU A 326 1.22 2.80 -1.08
C LEU A 326 -0.09 3.56 -1.28
N GLN A 327 -0.14 4.44 -2.30
CA GLN A 327 -1.32 5.22 -2.66
C GLN A 327 -1.45 5.30 -4.19
N ASN A 328 -2.63 5.08 -4.77
CA ASN A 328 -2.87 5.10 -6.22
C ASN A 328 -1.91 4.22 -7.06
N THR A 329 -1.22 3.25 -6.44
CA THR A 329 0.00 2.62 -6.98
C THR A 329 -0.23 1.16 -7.30
N ARG A 330 0.17 0.74 -8.50
CA ARG A 330 -0.22 -0.56 -9.09
C ARG A 330 0.98 -1.41 -9.51
N ASP A 331 0.78 -2.71 -9.49
CA ASP A 331 1.79 -3.70 -9.90
C ASP A 331 3.04 -3.58 -9.01
N VAL A 332 2.89 -3.99 -7.74
CA VAL A 332 3.87 -3.73 -6.66
C VAL A 332 4.39 -5.04 -6.09
N MET A 333 5.71 -5.14 -5.90
CA MET A 333 6.38 -6.22 -5.21
C MET A 333 7.24 -5.67 -4.06
N ILE A 334 7.06 -6.22 -2.85
CA ILE A 334 7.85 -5.86 -1.66
C ILE A 334 8.38 -7.15 -1.03
N HIS A 335 9.70 -7.34 -0.93
CA HIS A 335 10.25 -8.55 -0.29
C HIS A 335 11.60 -8.40 0.42
N THR A 336 11.90 -9.32 1.35
CA THR A 336 13.17 -9.36 2.11
C THR A 336 13.48 -8.10 2.95
N SER A 337 12.49 -7.24 3.19
CA SER A 337 12.66 -5.98 3.94
C SER A 337 12.39 -6.14 5.44
N THR A 338 13.06 -5.33 6.27
CA THR A 338 12.82 -5.25 7.72
C THR A 338 12.29 -3.88 8.09
N LEU A 339 11.13 -3.83 8.75
CA LEU A 339 10.35 -2.60 8.96
C LEU A 339 10.03 -2.43 10.46
N ALA A 340 10.70 -1.47 11.10
CA ALA A 340 10.48 -1.08 12.49
C ALA A 340 10.08 0.40 12.56
N CYS A 341 8.86 0.69 13.03
CA CYS A 341 8.29 2.04 13.06
C CYS A 341 7.20 2.19 14.15
N GLY A 342 6.64 3.39 14.31
CA GLY A 342 5.55 3.67 15.24
C GLY A 342 4.16 3.83 14.59
N ASP A 343 4.01 3.46 13.32
CA ASP A 343 2.71 3.28 12.65
C ASP A 343 2.71 2.03 11.74
N ASP A 344 1.80 1.92 10.77
CA ASP A 344 1.66 0.76 9.88
C ASP A 344 2.98 0.45 9.11
N CYS A 345 3.55 -0.76 9.27
CA CYS A 345 4.78 -1.21 8.58
C CYS A 345 4.63 -1.10 7.06
N ILE A 346 3.48 -1.54 6.54
CA ILE A 346 3.07 -1.32 5.15
C ILE A 346 1.61 -0.89 5.18
N SER A 347 1.30 0.27 4.61
CA SER A 347 -0.05 0.78 4.48
C SER A 347 -0.48 0.85 3.01
N ILE A 348 -1.66 0.31 2.70
CA ILE A 348 -2.17 0.14 1.34
C ILE A 348 -3.46 0.97 1.19
N GLN A 349 -3.33 2.16 0.62
CA GLN A 349 -4.42 3.11 0.44
C GLN A 349 -5.19 2.89 -0.87
N THR A 350 -6.21 3.72 -1.09
CA THR A 350 -7.05 3.70 -2.30
C THR A 350 -6.25 3.79 -3.61
N GLY A 351 -6.79 3.18 -4.65
CA GLY A 351 -6.23 3.16 -6.01
C GLY A 351 -5.08 2.16 -6.19
N CYS A 352 -4.77 1.34 -5.18
CA CYS A 352 -3.75 0.31 -5.27
C CYS A 352 -4.32 -1.02 -5.76
N SER A 353 -3.61 -1.68 -6.66
CA SER A 353 -3.97 -3.02 -7.15
C SER A 353 -2.76 -3.85 -7.55
N ASN A 354 -2.87 -5.18 -7.49
CA ASN A 354 -1.79 -6.12 -7.80
C ASN A 354 -0.57 -5.88 -6.88
N VAL A 355 -0.79 -5.93 -5.55
CA VAL A 355 0.26 -5.74 -4.55
C VAL A 355 0.65 -7.09 -3.97
N TYR A 356 1.93 -7.46 -4.06
CA TYR A 356 2.49 -8.71 -3.56
C TYR A 356 3.61 -8.44 -2.56
N VAL A 357 3.40 -8.85 -1.31
CA VAL A 357 4.37 -8.68 -0.21
C VAL A 357 4.80 -10.07 0.27
N HIS A 358 6.11 -10.33 0.36
CA HIS A 358 6.59 -11.57 0.99
C HIS A 358 7.96 -11.50 1.67
N ASN A 359 8.22 -12.40 2.63
CA ASN A 359 9.50 -12.46 3.36
C ASN A 359 9.86 -11.13 4.06
N VAL A 360 8.87 -10.44 4.61
CA VAL A 360 9.04 -9.20 5.36
C VAL A 360 9.07 -9.49 6.86
N ASN A 361 9.93 -8.78 7.60
CA ASN A 361 9.87 -8.68 9.06
C ASN A 361 9.28 -7.32 9.46
N CYS A 362 8.28 -7.29 10.34
CA CYS A 362 7.55 -6.09 10.74
C CYS A 362 7.43 -6.01 12.27
N GLY A 363 8.03 -4.99 12.89
CA GLY A 363 8.00 -4.85 14.34
C GLY A 363 9.09 -3.95 14.92
N PRO A 364 8.78 -3.05 15.87
CA PRO A 364 7.43 -2.64 16.30
C PRO A 364 6.66 -1.89 15.18
N GLY A 365 5.41 -1.54 15.45
CA GLY A 365 4.54 -0.77 14.56
C GLY A 365 3.07 -1.17 14.67
N HIS A 366 2.24 -0.75 13.71
CA HIS A 366 0.83 -1.12 13.67
C HIS A 366 0.49 -2.34 12.78
N GLY A 367 1.49 -3.01 12.18
CA GLY A 367 1.29 -4.19 11.33
C GLY A 367 1.19 -3.84 9.84
N ILE A 368 0.47 -4.67 9.07
CA ILE A 368 0.19 -4.42 7.65
C ILE A 368 -1.30 -4.09 7.49
N SER A 369 -1.59 -2.85 7.06
CA SER A 369 -2.95 -2.31 6.97
C SER A 369 -3.37 -1.97 5.55
N ILE A 370 -4.58 -2.40 5.17
CA ILE A 370 -5.31 -1.84 4.03
C ILE A 370 -6.17 -0.69 4.56
N GLY A 371 -5.94 0.53 4.07
CA GLY A 371 -6.64 1.74 4.49
C GLY A 371 -5.92 2.59 5.55
N SER A 372 -6.59 3.58 6.16
CA SER A 372 -8.05 3.76 6.22
C SER A 372 -8.73 4.22 4.90
N LEU A 373 -9.73 3.48 4.43
CA LEU A 373 -10.37 3.68 3.11
C LEU A 373 -11.73 4.37 3.17
N GLY A 374 -11.94 5.40 2.34
CA GLY A 374 -13.26 6.03 2.13
C GLY A 374 -13.59 7.24 3.02
N LYS A 375 -12.58 7.92 3.58
CA LYS A 375 -12.75 9.12 4.43
C LYS A 375 -13.63 10.18 3.73
N ASP A 376 -14.39 10.96 4.50
CA ASP A 376 -15.24 12.05 3.99
C ASP A 376 -16.23 11.62 2.89
N SER A 377 -16.72 10.37 2.98
CA SER A 377 -17.59 9.72 1.99
C SER A 377 -16.96 9.60 0.59
N THR A 378 -15.63 9.49 0.51
CA THR A 378 -14.94 9.28 -0.75
C THR A 378 -15.05 7.83 -1.26
N LYS A 379 -14.81 7.65 -2.56
CA LYS A 379 -14.71 6.32 -3.18
C LYS A 379 -13.32 5.75 -2.96
N ALA A 380 -13.26 4.53 -2.43
CA ALA A 380 -12.03 3.79 -2.26
C ALA A 380 -12.07 2.45 -3.02
N CYS A 381 -10.99 2.15 -3.74
CA CYS A 381 -10.85 0.92 -4.52
C CYS A 381 -9.49 0.29 -4.23
N VAL A 382 -9.48 -0.96 -3.76
CA VAL A 382 -8.26 -1.76 -3.55
C VAL A 382 -8.53 -3.19 -4.00
N SER A 383 -7.65 -3.79 -4.80
CA SER A 383 -7.90 -5.14 -5.35
C SER A 383 -6.65 -5.98 -5.58
N ASN A 384 -6.79 -7.30 -5.51
CA ASN A 384 -5.71 -8.27 -5.75
C ASN A 384 -4.46 -7.98 -4.89
N ILE A 385 -4.62 -8.17 -3.58
CA ILE A 385 -3.57 -7.94 -2.58
C ILE A 385 -3.17 -9.30 -2.00
N THR A 386 -1.88 -9.65 -2.05
CA THR A 386 -1.35 -10.87 -1.41
C THR A 386 -0.18 -10.51 -0.50
N VAL A 387 -0.29 -10.87 0.77
CA VAL A 387 0.73 -10.67 1.80
C VAL A 387 1.03 -12.04 2.41
N ARG A 388 2.26 -12.54 2.27
CA ARG A 388 2.59 -13.90 2.71
C ARG A 388 4.01 -14.11 3.20
N ASP A 389 4.29 -15.16 3.96
CA ASP A 389 5.61 -15.44 4.54
C ASP A 389 6.15 -14.25 5.37
N VAL A 390 5.30 -13.64 6.19
CA VAL A 390 5.62 -12.45 6.99
C VAL A 390 5.82 -12.83 8.46
N VAL A 391 6.85 -12.27 9.10
CA VAL A 391 7.03 -12.30 10.55
C VAL A 391 6.63 -10.96 11.13
N MET A 392 5.84 -10.96 12.20
CA MET A 392 5.46 -9.76 12.94
C MET A 392 5.76 -9.93 14.42
N HIS A 393 6.37 -8.91 15.03
CA HIS A 393 6.69 -8.92 16.47
C HIS A 393 6.37 -7.57 17.13
N ASN A 394 5.77 -7.63 18.32
CA ASN A 394 5.51 -6.48 19.17
C ASN A 394 4.68 -5.35 18.48
N THR A 395 3.82 -5.71 17.52
CA THR A 395 2.96 -4.77 16.81
C THR A 395 1.58 -4.61 17.47
N MET A 396 0.95 -3.45 17.28
CA MET A 396 -0.43 -3.20 17.71
C MET A 396 -1.42 -4.10 16.95
N THR A 397 -1.26 -4.25 15.64
CA THR A 397 -2.08 -5.16 14.84
C THR A 397 -1.21 -6.06 13.97
N GLY A 398 -1.76 -7.20 13.53
CA GLY A 398 -1.07 -8.06 12.58
C GLY A 398 -1.42 -7.67 11.15
N VAL A 399 -2.53 -8.22 10.64
CA VAL A 399 -3.09 -7.89 9.33
C VAL A 399 -4.47 -7.24 9.47
N ARG A 400 -4.60 -6.01 8.98
CA ARG A 400 -5.73 -5.11 9.25
C ARG A 400 -6.37 -4.57 7.97
N ILE A 401 -7.68 -4.40 7.97
CA ILE A 401 -8.44 -3.64 6.97
C ILE A 401 -9.25 -2.55 7.71
N LYS A 402 -8.98 -1.27 7.40
CA LYS A 402 -9.66 -0.09 7.98
C LYS A 402 -10.52 0.59 6.91
N THR A 403 -11.81 0.81 7.15
CA THR A 403 -12.67 1.62 6.27
C THR A 403 -13.58 2.54 7.06
N TRP A 404 -13.80 3.75 6.56
CA TRP A 404 -14.63 4.75 7.22
C TRP A 404 -16.13 4.51 7.00
N GLN A 405 -16.93 4.79 8.03
CA GLN A 405 -18.38 4.94 7.85
C GLN A 405 -18.67 6.04 6.81
N GLY A 406 -19.57 5.76 5.88
CA GLY A 406 -19.99 6.67 4.83
C GLY A 406 -19.17 6.62 3.54
N GLY A 407 -18.04 5.91 3.51
CA GLY A 407 -17.25 5.68 2.29
C GLY A 407 -17.95 4.74 1.29
N VAL A 408 -17.53 4.77 0.03
CA VAL A 408 -18.08 3.93 -1.07
C VAL A 408 -16.97 3.20 -1.83
N GLY A 409 -17.30 2.22 -2.67
CA GLY A 409 -16.33 1.41 -3.41
C GLY A 409 -16.08 0.04 -2.76
N SER A 410 -14.90 -0.54 -2.94
CA SER A 410 -14.61 -1.89 -2.44
C SER A 410 -13.14 -2.25 -2.24
N VAL A 411 -12.90 -3.15 -1.27
CA VAL A 411 -11.70 -3.98 -1.11
C VAL A 411 -12.02 -5.40 -1.57
N LYS A 412 -11.32 -5.92 -2.58
CA LYS A 412 -11.64 -7.23 -3.18
C LYS A 412 -10.44 -8.13 -3.47
N GLY A 413 -10.54 -9.41 -3.14
CA GLY A 413 -9.52 -10.40 -3.45
C GLY A 413 -8.23 -10.14 -2.68
N VAL A 414 -8.28 -10.42 -1.38
CA VAL A 414 -7.16 -10.21 -0.44
C VAL A 414 -6.76 -11.56 0.14
N LEU A 415 -5.46 -11.84 0.17
CA LEU A 415 -4.87 -13.05 0.74
C LEU A 415 -3.78 -12.69 1.76
N PHE A 416 -3.99 -13.11 3.00
CA PHE A 416 -3.01 -13.09 4.09
C PHE A 416 -2.61 -14.54 4.39
N SER A 417 -1.36 -14.94 4.10
CA SER A 417 -0.95 -16.36 4.12
C SER A 417 0.38 -16.61 4.84
N ASN A 418 0.47 -17.65 5.68
CA ASN A 418 1.72 -18.04 6.35
C ASN A 418 2.38 -16.87 7.11
N ILE A 419 1.68 -16.37 8.13
CA ILE A 419 2.11 -15.21 8.93
C ILE A 419 2.41 -15.67 10.36
N GLN A 420 3.59 -15.32 10.86
CA GLN A 420 4.08 -15.69 12.18
C GLN A 420 4.02 -14.47 13.11
N LEU A 421 3.39 -14.62 14.29
CA LEU A 421 3.10 -13.50 15.19
C LEU A 421 3.71 -13.69 16.58
N THR A 422 4.43 -12.67 17.06
CA THR A 422 5.02 -12.63 18.41
C THR A 422 4.47 -11.43 19.18
N GLU A 423 3.75 -11.69 20.27
CA GLU A 423 3.22 -10.70 21.24
C GLU A 423 2.30 -9.60 20.65
N VAL A 424 1.79 -9.80 19.43
CA VAL A 424 0.92 -8.87 18.69
C VAL A 424 -0.41 -8.64 19.42
N GLN A 425 -0.85 -7.38 19.54
CA GLN A 425 -2.05 -7.08 20.35
C GLN A 425 -3.33 -7.55 19.64
N LEU A 426 -3.51 -7.18 18.37
CA LEU A 426 -4.67 -7.47 17.52
C LEU A 426 -4.27 -8.18 16.20
N PRO A 427 -4.00 -9.51 16.20
CA PRO A 427 -3.52 -10.25 15.02
C PRO A 427 -4.29 -10.08 13.70
N ILE A 428 -5.63 -10.11 13.73
CA ILE A 428 -6.49 -10.15 12.55
C ILE A 428 -7.64 -9.15 12.74
N VAL A 429 -7.67 -8.10 11.91
CA VAL A 429 -8.63 -7.00 12.04
C VAL A 429 -9.33 -6.70 10.72
N ILE A 430 -10.65 -6.56 10.75
CA ILE A 430 -11.43 -5.79 9.76
C ILE A 430 -12.33 -4.85 10.56
N ASP A 431 -12.18 -3.55 10.33
CA ASP A 431 -13.03 -2.52 10.91
C ASP A 431 -13.60 -1.61 9.81
N GLN A 432 -14.94 -1.58 9.72
CA GLN A 432 -15.70 -0.67 8.85
C GLN A 432 -16.31 0.53 9.62
N PHE A 433 -15.94 0.72 10.88
CA PHE A 433 -16.39 1.81 11.76
C PHE A 433 -15.31 2.86 12.05
N TYR A 434 -14.12 2.71 11.43
CA TYR A 434 -12.91 3.49 11.70
C TYR A 434 -13.18 4.99 11.82
N CYS A 435 -12.66 5.56 12.90
CA CYS A 435 -12.99 6.90 13.36
C CYS A 435 -11.76 7.63 13.90
N ASP A 436 -11.53 8.87 13.46
CA ASP A 436 -10.48 9.75 14.00
C ASP A 436 -11.01 10.78 15.00
N HIS A 437 -12.08 10.44 15.72
CA HIS A 437 -12.73 11.34 16.67
C HIS A 437 -13.24 10.52 17.87
N SER A 438 -13.34 11.15 19.04
CA SER A 438 -13.92 10.49 20.22
C SER A 438 -15.36 9.98 19.99
N LYS A 439 -16.09 10.56 19.03
CA LYS A 439 -17.39 10.08 18.51
C LYS A 439 -17.56 10.45 17.02
N CYS A 440 -17.57 9.45 16.13
CA CYS A 440 -18.05 9.64 14.75
C CYS A 440 -19.60 9.64 14.67
N ARG A 441 -20.13 10.07 13.53
CA ARG A 441 -21.56 9.94 13.21
C ARG A 441 -21.79 8.66 12.43
N ASN A 442 -22.70 7.82 12.92
CA ASN A 442 -23.15 6.64 12.19
C ASN A 442 -23.65 7.00 10.78
N GLN A 443 -23.12 6.29 9.79
CA GLN A 443 -23.53 6.38 8.38
C GLN A 443 -23.76 4.96 7.86
N SER A 444 -24.71 4.80 6.93
CA SER A 444 -25.13 3.49 6.42
C SER A 444 -24.28 2.95 5.26
N SER A 445 -23.68 3.83 4.47
CA SER A 445 -22.72 3.43 3.42
C SER A 445 -21.38 3.04 4.05
N ALA A 446 -20.67 2.10 3.42
CA ALA A 446 -19.29 1.74 3.76
C ALA A 446 -18.60 1.13 2.53
N VAL A 447 -17.26 1.16 2.51
CA VAL A 447 -16.46 0.49 1.48
C VAL A 447 -16.69 -1.02 1.61
N ALA A 448 -17.16 -1.68 0.55
CA ALA A 448 -17.52 -3.10 0.59
C ALA A 448 -16.28 -4.00 0.71
N VAL A 449 -16.27 -4.95 1.65
CA VAL A 449 -15.15 -5.89 1.86
C VAL A 449 -15.58 -7.29 1.42
N GLU A 450 -14.96 -7.81 0.36
CA GLU A 450 -15.36 -9.08 -0.28
C GLU A 450 -14.15 -9.96 -0.63
N GLY A 451 -14.24 -11.25 -0.32
CA GLY A 451 -13.22 -12.23 -0.73
C GLY A 451 -11.88 -12.01 -0.04
N VAL A 452 -11.89 -12.00 1.29
CA VAL A 452 -10.68 -11.87 2.13
C VAL A 452 -10.34 -13.23 2.73
N THR A 453 -9.15 -13.74 2.43
CA THR A 453 -8.69 -15.06 2.89
C THR A 453 -7.53 -14.90 3.86
N TYR A 454 -7.68 -15.47 5.06
CA TYR A 454 -6.64 -15.60 6.07
C TYR A 454 -6.27 -17.09 6.18
N GLU A 455 -5.03 -17.45 5.87
CA GLU A 455 -4.56 -18.83 6.01
C GLU A 455 -3.21 -18.98 6.70
N LYS A 456 -3.05 -20.03 7.51
CA LYS A 456 -1.78 -20.41 8.17
C LYS A 456 -1.20 -19.30 9.07
N ILE A 457 -2.07 -18.50 9.69
CA ILE A 457 -1.66 -17.41 10.61
C ILE A 457 -1.53 -17.98 12.01
N HIS A 458 -0.32 -17.95 12.57
CA HIS A 458 0.01 -18.66 13.80
C HIS A 458 0.98 -17.87 14.69
N GLY A 459 0.93 -18.12 16.00
CA GLY A 459 1.81 -17.46 16.96
C GLY A 459 1.11 -17.06 18.25
N THR A 460 1.38 -15.86 18.74
CA THR A 460 0.94 -15.37 20.04
C THR A 460 0.26 -14.00 19.96
N TYR A 461 -0.66 -13.73 20.90
CA TYR A 461 -1.37 -12.46 20.99
C TYR A 461 -1.56 -11.97 22.43
N THR A 462 -1.71 -10.66 22.61
CA THR A 462 -1.75 -10.01 23.93
C THR A 462 -3.07 -9.29 24.28
N VAL A 463 -3.96 -9.01 23.31
CA VAL A 463 -5.29 -8.39 23.56
C VAL A 463 -6.45 -9.24 23.01
N LYS A 464 -6.60 -9.34 21.68
CA LYS A 464 -7.76 -10.01 21.05
C LYS A 464 -7.34 -10.68 19.75
N PRO A 465 -7.62 -11.98 19.53
CA PRO A 465 -7.07 -12.73 18.40
C PRO A 465 -7.69 -12.33 17.05
N VAL A 466 -8.98 -11.99 17.03
CA VAL A 466 -9.73 -11.60 15.83
C VAL A 466 -10.73 -10.50 16.19
N HIS A 467 -10.77 -9.45 15.38
CA HIS A 467 -11.77 -8.40 15.44
C HIS A 467 -12.35 -8.15 14.04
N PHE A 468 -13.59 -8.56 13.79
CA PHE A 468 -14.34 -8.20 12.59
C PHE A 468 -15.55 -7.34 12.95
N ALA A 469 -15.48 -6.04 12.70
CA ALA A 469 -16.58 -5.09 12.86
C ALA A 469 -17.05 -4.60 11.48
N CYS A 470 -18.06 -5.27 10.92
CA CYS A 470 -18.57 -4.97 9.58
C CYS A 470 -19.91 -4.22 9.60
N SER A 471 -20.22 -3.49 8.53
CA SER A 471 -21.43 -2.67 8.41
C SER A 471 -22.71 -3.51 8.36
N ASP A 472 -23.79 -3.04 9.02
CA ASP A 472 -25.13 -3.62 8.91
C ASP A 472 -25.71 -3.58 7.48
N SER A 473 -25.26 -2.63 6.65
CA SER A 473 -25.74 -2.45 5.27
C SER A 473 -24.77 -2.99 4.22
N PHE A 474 -23.47 -2.99 4.54
CA PHE A 474 -22.38 -3.51 3.70
C PHE A 474 -21.54 -4.53 4.48
N PRO A 475 -22.14 -5.68 4.87
CA PRO A 475 -21.46 -6.74 5.62
C PRO A 475 -20.23 -7.25 4.88
N CYS A 476 -19.19 -7.67 5.61
CA CYS A 476 -18.04 -8.34 5.00
C CYS A 476 -18.48 -9.73 4.53
N VAL A 477 -18.15 -10.09 3.29
CA VAL A 477 -18.61 -11.34 2.65
C VAL A 477 -17.46 -12.14 2.06
N ASP A 478 -17.64 -13.45 2.00
CA ASP A 478 -16.65 -14.43 1.55
C ASP A 478 -15.31 -14.30 2.30
N VAL A 479 -15.40 -14.03 3.61
CA VAL A 479 -14.27 -14.08 4.54
C VAL A 479 -13.92 -15.53 4.85
N GLN A 480 -12.71 -15.96 4.50
CA GLN A 480 -12.25 -17.34 4.67
C GLN A 480 -11.16 -17.45 5.73
N LEU A 481 -11.30 -18.41 6.65
CA LEU A 481 -10.33 -18.72 7.69
C LEU A 481 -9.81 -20.16 7.54
N SER A 482 -8.50 -20.37 7.61
CA SER A 482 -7.86 -21.69 7.53
C SER A 482 -6.55 -21.75 8.32
N GLY A 483 -6.34 -22.76 9.16
CA GLY A 483 -5.11 -22.91 9.94
C GLY A 483 -4.74 -21.68 10.78
N ILE A 484 -5.70 -21.16 11.55
CA ILE A 484 -5.47 -20.03 12.47
C ILE A 484 -5.12 -20.60 13.85
N GLU A 485 -3.89 -20.38 14.32
CA GLU A 485 -3.35 -20.93 15.56
C GLU A 485 -2.70 -19.84 16.45
N LEU A 486 -3.55 -19.05 17.09
CA LEU A 486 -3.19 -17.91 17.92
C LEU A 486 -3.29 -18.28 19.41
N LYS A 487 -2.19 -18.11 20.16
CA LYS A 487 -2.11 -18.45 21.59
C LYS A 487 -2.07 -17.19 22.45
N PRO A 488 -2.92 -17.06 23.50
CA PRO A 488 -2.86 -15.93 24.40
C PRO A 488 -1.55 -15.92 25.21
N VAL A 489 -0.87 -14.78 25.27
CA VAL A 489 0.22 -14.51 26.22
C VAL A 489 -0.17 -13.30 27.07
N GLN A 490 -0.58 -13.56 28.32
CA GLN A 490 -1.15 -12.56 29.21
C GLN A 490 -0.04 -11.70 29.85
N LEU A 491 0.31 -10.59 29.19
CA LEU A 491 1.39 -9.68 29.62
C LEU A 491 0.85 -8.42 30.33
N GLN A 492 0.37 -7.44 29.57
CA GLN A 492 0.12 -6.08 30.08
C GLN A 492 -1.34 -5.61 29.96
N TYR A 493 -2.13 -6.22 29.07
CA TYR A 493 -3.47 -5.76 28.68
C TYR A 493 -4.56 -6.78 29.00
N HIS A 494 -5.80 -6.32 29.15
CA HIS A 494 -6.96 -7.19 29.25
C HIS A 494 -7.17 -7.99 27.95
N MET A 495 -7.41 -9.29 28.10
CA MET A 495 -7.73 -10.16 26.99
C MET A 495 -9.24 -10.22 26.72
N TYR A 496 -9.58 -10.35 25.44
CA TYR A 496 -10.96 -10.47 24.97
C TYR A 496 -11.09 -11.60 23.95
N ASP A 497 -12.23 -12.29 23.99
CA ASP A 497 -12.61 -13.32 23.03
C ASP A 497 -12.66 -12.80 21.57
N PRO A 498 -12.58 -13.67 20.55
CA PRO A 498 -12.83 -13.32 19.16
C PRO A 498 -14.13 -12.52 19.00
N PHE A 499 -14.10 -11.44 18.20
CA PHE A 499 -15.28 -10.62 17.92
C PHE A 499 -15.64 -10.66 16.43
N CYS A 500 -16.92 -10.88 16.15
CA CYS A 500 -17.47 -10.80 14.80
C CYS A 500 -18.84 -10.09 14.83
N TRP A 501 -18.97 -9.00 14.09
CA TRP A 501 -20.23 -8.35 13.75
C TRP A 501 -20.33 -8.27 12.23
N LYS A 502 -21.42 -8.83 11.67
CA LYS A 502 -21.74 -8.81 10.23
C LYS A 502 -20.65 -9.32 9.26
N ALA A 503 -19.72 -10.13 9.75
CA ALA A 503 -18.77 -10.87 8.92
C ALA A 503 -19.36 -12.23 8.52
N PHE A 504 -19.34 -12.53 7.22
CA PHE A 504 -19.86 -13.76 6.63
C PHE A 504 -18.82 -14.47 5.76
N GLY A 505 -18.83 -15.80 5.78
CA GLY A 505 -17.97 -16.60 4.90
C GLY A 505 -17.82 -18.05 5.34
N LEU A 506 -16.58 -18.54 5.42
CA LEU A 506 -16.27 -19.97 5.64
C LEU A 506 -15.12 -20.20 6.63
N LEU A 507 -15.29 -21.23 7.46
CA LEU A 507 -14.27 -21.76 8.36
C LEU A 507 -13.76 -23.08 7.78
N ASN A 508 -12.64 -23.05 7.07
CA ASN A 508 -12.12 -24.18 6.28
C ASN A 508 -11.32 -25.20 7.12
N SER A 509 -10.95 -24.85 8.36
CA SER A 509 -10.42 -25.76 9.38
C SER A 509 -10.85 -25.32 10.77
N PRO A 510 -10.74 -26.17 11.82
CA PRO A 510 -10.73 -25.70 13.19
C PRO A 510 -9.69 -24.59 13.41
N THR A 511 -9.92 -23.76 14.42
CA THR A 511 -9.06 -22.63 14.79
C THR A 511 -8.79 -22.62 16.29
N VAL A 512 -7.65 -22.04 16.68
CA VAL A 512 -7.27 -21.83 18.08
C VAL A 512 -7.06 -20.32 18.28
N PRO A 513 -7.80 -19.66 19.19
CA PRO A 513 -9.04 -20.14 19.80
C PRO A 513 -10.16 -20.33 18.76
N PRO A 514 -11.29 -20.97 19.11
CA PRO A 514 -12.45 -21.10 18.22
C PRO A 514 -13.05 -19.74 17.84
N ILE A 515 -13.22 -19.48 16.54
CA ILE A 515 -13.80 -18.23 16.01
C ILE A 515 -15.27 -18.48 15.59
N ASP A 516 -16.06 -18.99 16.54
CA ASP A 516 -17.45 -19.42 16.33
C ASP A 516 -18.43 -18.25 16.02
N CYS A 517 -17.95 -17.01 16.10
CA CYS A 517 -18.72 -15.81 15.78
C CYS A 517 -18.86 -15.52 14.27
N LEU A 518 -18.06 -16.18 13.40
CA LEU A 518 -18.13 -15.98 11.95
C LEU A 518 -19.41 -16.60 11.38
N GLN A 519 -20.25 -15.81 10.70
CA GLN A 519 -21.52 -16.30 10.17
C GLN A 519 -21.30 -17.09 8.87
N ILE A 520 -21.55 -18.39 8.91
CA ILE A 520 -21.30 -19.27 7.76
C ILE A 520 -22.25 -18.97 6.59
N GLY A 521 -21.67 -18.82 5.39
CA GLY A 521 -22.40 -18.57 4.15
C GLY A 521 -22.41 -17.09 3.75
N LYS A 522 -23.60 -16.56 3.42
CA LYS A 522 -23.82 -15.18 2.94
C LYS A 522 -25.06 -14.57 3.63
N PRO A 523 -25.13 -13.23 3.78
CA PRO A 523 -26.25 -12.56 4.44
C PRO A 523 -27.59 -12.74 3.69
N ALA A 524 -28.69 -12.79 4.44
CA ALA A 524 -30.03 -13.05 3.87
C ALA A 524 -30.59 -11.92 2.97
N ARG A 525 -29.96 -10.75 2.99
CA ARG A 525 -30.14 -9.64 2.04
C ARG A 525 -28.80 -8.92 1.89
N ASN A 526 -28.35 -8.71 0.65
CA ASN A 526 -27.27 -7.76 0.37
C ASN A 526 -27.87 -6.34 0.26
N GLY A 527 -27.09 -5.32 0.61
CA GLY A 527 -27.30 -4.00 0.03
C GLY A 527 -27.14 -4.08 -1.49
N VAL A 528 -28.00 -3.39 -2.25
CA VAL A 528 -27.87 -3.33 -3.70
C VAL A 528 -26.73 -2.37 -4.03
N HIS A 529 -25.59 -2.92 -4.47
CA HIS A 529 -24.52 -2.11 -5.03
C HIS A 529 -25.04 -1.30 -6.22
N THR A 530 -24.82 0.00 -6.17
CA THR A 530 -25.12 0.93 -7.26
C THR A 530 -23.90 1.08 -8.17
N ASP A 531 -24.06 1.64 -9.38
CA ASP A 531 -22.94 1.96 -10.27
C ASP A 531 -21.88 2.87 -9.60
N HIS A 532 -22.28 3.62 -8.56
CA HIS A 532 -21.37 4.45 -7.77
C HIS A 532 -20.40 3.62 -6.93
N ASP A 533 -20.80 2.43 -6.49
CA ASP A 533 -20.03 1.53 -5.62
C ASP A 533 -19.08 0.61 -6.41
N ILE A 534 -19.26 0.48 -7.73
CA ILE A 534 -18.47 -0.42 -8.58
C ILE A 534 -17.07 0.16 -8.84
N CYS A 535 -16.03 -0.48 -8.31
CA CYS A 535 -14.66 -0.27 -8.78
C CYS A 535 -14.48 -0.91 -10.16
N VAL A 536 -13.78 -0.22 -11.06
CA VAL A 536 -13.54 -0.59 -12.46
C VAL A 536 -12.07 -0.93 -12.65
#